data_AF-A0A0K9PE19-F1
#
_entry.id   AF-A0A0K9PE19-F1
#
_cell.length_a   1.000
_cell.length_b   1.000
_cell.length_c   1.000
_cell.angle_alpha   90.00
_cell.angle_beta   90.00
_cell.angle_gamma   90.00
#
_symmetry.space_group_name_H-M   'P 1'
#
loop_
_entity.id
_entity.type
_entity.pdbx_description
1 polymer ?
#
loop_
_entity_poly.entity_id
_entity_poly.type
_entity_poly.pdbx_seq_one_letter_code
_entity_poly.pdbx_strand_id
1 'polypeptide(L)'
;MVFIENQADIVIGFFSEDHGDGSPFDGQFGVLAHAALPQGGFTHFDSDEIWAPNLRFLARTTGSVDLLTVAIHEFGHNLGLRHSNVQNAIMWPSVQLQTRKATLDADDIEGIQFLYGSK
;
A
#
# COMPACT_ATOMS: atom_id res chain seq x y z
N MET A 1 10.50 -22.12 23.72
CA MET A 1 10.25 -21.69 22.33
C MET A 1 8.76 -21.46 22.21
N VAL A 2 8.34 -20.19 22.19
CA VAL A 2 6.91 -19.84 22.09
C VAL A 2 6.62 -19.70 20.60
N PHE A 3 5.77 -20.56 20.08
CA PHE A 3 5.19 -20.38 18.74
C PHE A 3 4.16 -19.26 18.86
N ILE A 4 4.38 -18.12 18.19
CA ILE A 4 3.28 -17.21 17.92
C ILE A 4 2.58 -17.77 16.68
N GLU A 5 1.44 -18.42 16.86
CA GLU A 5 0.50 -18.61 15.75
C GLU A 5 -0.08 -17.24 15.41
N ASN A 6 0.46 -16.55 14.41
CA ASN A 6 -0.12 -15.31 13.93
C ASN A 6 -1.15 -15.64 12.83
N GLN A 7 -2.40 -15.85 13.24
CA GLN A 7 -3.54 -16.29 12.43
C GLN A 7 -4.19 -15.13 11.63
N ALA A 8 -3.45 -14.47 10.73
CA ALA A 8 -4.02 -13.46 9.84
C ALA A 8 -3.63 -13.73 8.38
N ASP A 9 -4.57 -13.55 7.45
CA ASP A 9 -4.31 -13.71 6.01
C ASP A 9 -3.41 -12.58 5.46
N ILE A 10 -3.44 -11.40 6.07
CA ILE A 10 -2.60 -10.25 5.72
C ILE A 10 -2.03 -9.65 7.01
N VAL A 11 -0.71 -9.69 7.14
CA VAL A 11 0.05 -9.07 8.22
C VAL A 11 0.55 -7.70 7.77
N ILE A 12 0.34 -6.66 8.57
CA ILE A 12 0.76 -5.30 8.23
C ILE A 12 1.88 -4.88 9.17
N GLY A 13 2.95 -4.31 8.61
CA GLY A 13 4.09 -3.82 9.40
C GLY A 13 4.75 -2.59 8.78
N PHE A 14 5.51 -1.88 9.61
CA PHE A 14 6.36 -0.76 9.23
C PHE A 14 7.80 -1.15 9.49
N PHE A 15 8.66 -0.97 8.50
CA PHE A 15 10.05 -1.41 8.53
C PHE A 15 10.95 -0.37 7.85
N SER A 16 12.24 -0.36 8.17
CA SER A 16 13.26 0.47 7.50
C SER A 16 14.31 -0.44 6.88
N GLU A 17 14.91 0.00 5.78
CA GLU A 17 16.05 -0.67 5.13
C GLU A 17 15.84 -2.19 4.97
N ASP A 18 16.84 -3.01 5.28
CA ASP A 18 16.71 -4.48 5.30
C ASP A 18 15.87 -4.96 6.49
N HIS A 19 14.77 -5.63 6.18
CA HIS A 19 13.83 -6.17 7.14
C HIS A 19 13.53 -7.67 6.92
N GLY A 20 14.44 -8.36 6.21
CA GLY A 20 14.48 -9.83 6.20
C GLY A 20 13.57 -10.54 5.19
N ASP A 21 12.92 -9.81 4.29
CA ASP A 21 12.11 -10.37 3.20
C ASP A 21 12.82 -10.37 1.81
N GLY A 22 14.03 -9.82 1.74
CA GLY A 22 14.83 -9.72 0.51
C GLY A 22 14.49 -8.50 -0.37
N SER A 23 13.59 -7.62 0.08
CA SER A 23 13.20 -6.38 -0.58
C SER A 23 13.45 -5.20 0.37
N PRO A 24 14.71 -4.78 0.58
CA PRO A 24 14.99 -3.67 1.49
C PRO A 24 14.36 -2.36 1.02
N PHE A 25 13.90 -1.54 1.95
CA PHE A 25 13.47 -0.16 1.68
C PHE A 25 14.66 0.78 1.45
N ASP A 26 14.41 1.91 0.81
CA ASP A 26 15.43 2.86 0.33
C ASP A 26 15.48 4.19 1.08
N GLY A 27 14.76 4.29 2.20
CA GLY A 27 14.66 5.49 3.01
C GLY A 27 13.59 6.43 2.44
N GLN A 28 13.66 7.71 2.77
CA GLN A 28 12.60 8.64 2.38
C GLN A 28 12.42 8.77 0.85
N PHE A 29 11.18 8.66 0.40
CA PHE A 29 10.68 8.60 -0.97
C PHE A 29 10.98 7.25 -1.65
N GLY A 30 11.06 7.21 -2.98
CA GLY A 30 11.34 5.96 -3.68
C GLY A 30 10.25 4.91 -3.45
N VAL A 31 10.59 3.80 -2.79
CA VAL A 31 9.68 2.69 -2.48
C VAL A 31 8.95 2.95 -1.18
N LEU A 32 7.71 3.42 -1.28
CA LEU A 32 6.90 3.78 -0.12
C LEU A 32 6.39 2.57 0.68
N ALA A 33 6.08 1.49 -0.02
CA ALA A 33 5.52 0.27 0.52
C ALA A 33 5.64 -0.87 -0.49
N HIS A 34 5.49 -2.09 -0.02
CA HIS A 34 5.23 -3.24 -0.88
C HIS A 34 4.33 -4.25 -0.20
N ALA A 35 3.55 -4.95 -1.01
CA ALA A 35 2.71 -6.05 -0.60
C ALA A 35 3.10 -7.33 -1.32
N ALA A 36 2.80 -8.45 -0.66
CA ALA A 36 2.82 -9.70 -1.37
C ALA A 36 1.71 -9.76 -2.43
N LEU A 37 2.07 -10.17 -3.63
CA LEU A 37 1.10 -10.67 -4.62
C LEU A 37 0.34 -11.88 -4.03
N PRO A 38 -0.87 -12.18 -4.51
CA PRO A 38 -1.84 -12.98 -3.76
C PRO A 38 -1.21 -14.27 -3.23
N GLN A 39 -1.50 -14.56 -1.95
CA GLN A 39 -0.98 -15.66 -1.11
C GLN A 39 0.27 -15.37 -0.27
N GLY A 40 0.99 -14.25 -0.44
CA GLY A 40 2.16 -13.99 0.44
C GLY A 40 1.85 -13.26 1.74
N GLY A 41 0.63 -12.71 1.90
CA GLY A 41 0.05 -12.41 3.21
C GLY A 41 0.71 -11.28 4.00
N PHE A 42 1.28 -10.27 3.34
CA PHE A 42 1.78 -9.08 4.04
C PHE A 42 1.63 -7.78 3.26
N THR A 43 1.67 -6.69 4.01
CA THR A 43 1.93 -5.32 3.53
C THR A 43 2.97 -4.69 4.42
N HIS A 44 4.09 -4.27 3.83
CA HIS A 44 5.15 -3.55 4.51
C HIS A 44 5.14 -2.10 4.04
N PHE A 45 5.20 -1.17 4.99
CA PHE A 45 5.36 0.26 4.73
C PHE A 45 6.76 0.68 5.12
N ASP A 46 7.40 1.53 4.32
CA ASP A 46 8.68 2.12 4.71
C ASP A 46 8.46 3.09 5.89
N SER A 47 9.08 2.80 7.03
CA SER A 47 9.01 3.61 8.23
C SER A 47 9.77 4.93 8.14
N ASP A 48 10.67 5.08 7.16
CA ASP A 48 11.43 6.31 6.94
C ASP A 48 10.60 7.40 6.24
N GLU A 49 9.41 7.04 5.75
CA GLU A 49 8.46 7.98 5.17
C GLU A 49 7.74 8.84 6.21
N ILE A 50 7.38 10.06 5.78
CA ILE A 50 6.53 10.95 6.57
C ILE A 50 5.07 10.56 6.32
N TRP A 51 4.58 9.55 7.03
CA TRP A 51 3.19 9.11 6.91
C TRP A 51 2.20 10.12 7.49
N ALA A 52 1.23 10.50 6.67
CA ALA A 52 0.05 11.24 7.10
C ALA A 52 -1.12 10.27 7.35
N PRO A 53 -1.48 9.99 8.62
CA PRO A 53 -2.60 9.08 8.92
C PRO A 53 -3.96 9.73 8.66
N ASN A 54 -4.02 11.05 8.50
CA ASN A 54 -5.26 11.79 8.26
C ASN A 54 -5.00 13.09 7.50
N LEU A 55 -6.09 13.67 6.96
CA LEU A 55 -6.04 14.90 6.17
C LEU A 55 -5.47 16.11 6.93
N ARG A 56 -5.61 16.15 8.27
CA ARG A 56 -5.05 17.27 9.05
C ARG A 56 -3.52 17.20 9.07
N PHE A 57 -2.95 16.00 9.23
CA PHE A 57 -1.51 15.80 9.19
C PHE A 57 -0.97 16.04 7.77
N LEU A 58 -1.67 15.51 6.76
CA LEU A 58 -1.34 15.66 5.35
C LEU A 58 -1.24 17.13 4.93
N ALA A 59 -2.23 17.95 5.34
CA ALA A 59 -2.28 19.37 5.01
C ALA A 59 -1.24 20.23 5.73
N ARG A 60 -0.61 19.72 6.81
CA ARG A 60 0.30 20.50 7.67
C ARG A 60 1.75 20.07 7.59
N THR A 61 2.04 18.96 6.92
CA THR A 61 3.37 18.35 6.93
C THR A 61 3.88 18.26 5.49
N THR A 62 4.82 19.15 5.16
CA THR A 62 5.48 19.16 3.86
C THR A 62 6.20 17.84 3.61
N GLY A 63 6.03 17.30 2.41
CA GLY A 63 6.63 16.01 2.03
C GLY A 63 5.92 14.79 2.59
N SER A 64 4.78 14.94 3.27
CA SER A 64 4.05 13.78 3.79
C SER A 64 3.32 12.98 2.71
N VAL A 65 3.24 11.67 2.94
CA VAL A 65 2.55 10.68 2.09
C VAL A 65 1.24 10.29 2.76
N ASP A 66 0.13 10.28 2.02
CA ASP A 66 -1.15 9.86 2.58
C ASP A 66 -1.19 8.34 2.80
N LEU A 67 -1.18 7.91 4.07
CA LEU A 67 -1.14 6.49 4.44
C LEU A 67 -2.33 5.70 3.88
N LEU A 68 -3.51 6.31 3.82
CA LEU A 68 -4.71 5.67 3.29
C LEU A 68 -4.57 5.38 1.79
N THR A 69 -4.02 6.33 1.02
CA THR A 69 -3.80 6.16 -0.42
C THR A 69 -2.90 4.96 -0.71
N VAL A 70 -1.75 4.87 -0.03
CA VAL A 70 -0.80 3.77 -0.21
C VAL A 70 -1.38 2.45 0.31
N ALA A 71 -2.06 2.45 1.46
CA ALA A 71 -2.66 1.23 2.00
C ALA A 71 -3.71 0.61 1.05
N ILE A 72 -4.56 1.42 0.41
CA ILE A 72 -5.53 0.88 -0.56
C ILE A 72 -4.81 0.25 -1.76
N HIS A 73 -3.73 0.87 -2.24
CA HIS A 73 -2.91 0.33 -3.33
C HIS A 73 -2.31 -1.05 -2.96
N GLU A 74 -1.65 -1.15 -1.81
CA GLU A 74 -1.02 -2.39 -1.37
C GLU A 74 -2.04 -3.50 -1.04
N PHE A 75 -3.22 -3.13 -0.54
CA PHE A 75 -4.30 -4.10 -0.36
C PHE A 75 -4.87 -4.58 -1.69
N GLY A 76 -4.86 -3.74 -2.73
CA GLY A 76 -5.14 -4.17 -4.10
C GLY A 76 -4.19 -5.29 -4.54
N HIS A 77 -2.89 -5.16 -4.26
CA HIS A 77 -1.92 -6.22 -4.53
C HIS A 77 -2.18 -7.50 -3.76
N ASN A 78 -2.48 -7.41 -2.46
CA ASN A 78 -2.85 -8.59 -1.65
C ASN A 78 -4.08 -9.31 -2.22
N LEU A 79 -5.03 -8.55 -2.79
CA LEU A 79 -6.24 -9.08 -3.41
C LEU A 79 -6.03 -9.55 -4.85
N GLY A 80 -4.84 -9.39 -5.44
CA GLY A 80 -4.52 -9.89 -6.78
C GLY A 80 -4.49 -8.85 -7.89
N LEU A 81 -4.75 -7.57 -7.59
CA LEU A 81 -4.60 -6.50 -8.57
C LEU A 81 -3.12 -6.24 -8.85
N ARG A 82 -2.82 -5.90 -10.10
CA ARG A 82 -1.51 -5.40 -10.51
C ARG A 82 -1.60 -3.90 -10.74
N HIS A 83 -0.46 -3.27 -11.01
CA HIS A 83 -0.44 -1.87 -11.38
C HIS A 83 -1.35 -1.58 -12.58
N SER A 84 -2.08 -0.48 -12.49
CA SER A 84 -2.88 0.07 -13.58
C SER A 84 -2.05 1.03 -14.43
N ASN A 85 -2.41 1.15 -15.71
CA ASN A 85 -1.90 2.20 -16.60
C ASN A 85 -2.81 3.45 -16.61
N VAL A 86 -3.89 3.46 -15.82
CA VAL A 86 -4.82 4.59 -15.69
C VAL A 86 -4.35 5.47 -14.53
N GLN A 87 -3.87 6.68 -14.82
CA GLN A 87 -3.28 7.57 -13.80
C GLN A 87 -4.22 7.89 -12.63
N ASN A 88 -5.53 7.86 -12.87
CA ASN A 88 -6.55 8.11 -11.85
C ASN A 88 -6.94 6.85 -11.03
N ALA A 89 -6.53 5.65 -11.44
CA ALA A 89 -6.76 4.40 -10.71
C ALA A 89 -5.88 4.29 -9.47
N ILE A 90 -6.41 3.78 -8.36
CA ILE A 90 -5.64 3.62 -7.12
C ILE A 90 -4.42 2.72 -7.33
N MET A 91 -4.53 1.75 -8.25
CA MET A 91 -3.43 0.87 -8.65
C MET A 91 -2.39 1.53 -9.58
N TRP A 92 -2.48 2.82 -9.89
CA TRP A 92 -1.38 3.54 -10.55
C TRP A 92 -0.12 3.55 -9.65
N PRO A 93 1.07 3.19 -10.14
CA PRO A 93 2.27 2.91 -9.33
C PRO A 93 2.95 4.14 -8.71
N SER A 94 2.28 5.29 -8.68
CA SER A 94 2.87 6.53 -8.14
C SER A 94 1.83 7.35 -7.42
N VAL A 95 2.24 7.94 -6.30
CA VAL A 95 1.41 8.82 -5.48
C VAL A 95 2.00 10.23 -5.48
N GLN A 96 1.11 11.22 -5.49
CA GLN A 96 1.48 12.61 -5.30
C GLN A 96 1.55 12.92 -3.80
N LEU A 97 2.66 13.51 -3.37
CA LEU A 97 2.84 13.96 -1.98
C LEU A 97 1.72 14.93 -1.58
N GLN A 98 1.40 14.94 -0.29
CA GLN A 98 0.42 15.83 0.34
C GLN A 98 -0.97 15.79 -0.31
N THR A 99 -1.28 14.72 -1.03
CA THR A 99 -2.54 14.51 -1.75
C THR A 99 -3.15 13.19 -1.33
N ARG A 100 -4.47 13.18 -1.12
CA ARG A 100 -5.22 11.95 -0.87
C ARG A 100 -5.91 11.50 -2.14
N LYS A 101 -5.75 10.22 -2.46
CA LYS A 101 -6.48 9.49 -3.48
C LYS A 101 -7.11 8.28 -2.81
N ALA A 102 -8.40 8.35 -2.51
CA ALA A 102 -9.14 7.30 -1.78
C ALA A 102 -10.49 6.96 -2.43
N THR A 103 -10.67 7.38 -3.69
CA THR A 103 -11.80 7.02 -4.53
C THR A 103 -11.32 6.01 -5.56
N LEU A 104 -12.02 4.89 -5.70
CA LEU A 104 -11.71 3.88 -6.69
C LEU A 104 -12.11 4.36 -8.08
N ASP A 105 -11.23 4.19 -9.05
CA ASP A 105 -11.52 4.41 -10.46
C ASP A 105 -12.31 3.22 -11.04
N ALA A 106 -12.89 3.39 -12.23
CA ALA A 106 -13.56 2.31 -12.93
C ALA A 106 -12.60 1.13 -13.18
N ASP A 107 -11.33 1.40 -13.51
CA ASP A 107 -10.32 0.36 -13.73
C ASP A 107 -10.06 -0.50 -12.48
N ASP A 108 -10.02 0.12 -11.29
CA ASP A 108 -9.86 -0.59 -10.02
C ASP A 108 -11.07 -1.49 -9.73
N ILE A 109 -12.28 -0.96 -9.99
CA ILE A 109 -13.55 -1.66 -9.75
C ILE A 109 -13.70 -2.84 -10.71
N GLU A 110 -13.46 -2.62 -12.01
CA GLU A 110 -13.52 -3.68 -13.02
C GLU A 110 -12.48 -4.76 -12.75
N GLY A 111 -11.25 -4.37 -12.37
CA GLY A 111 -10.19 -5.30 -12.01
C GLY A 111 -10.56 -6.21 -10.83
N ILE A 112 -11.10 -5.64 -9.74
CA ILE A 112 -11.44 -6.44 -8.58
C ILE A 112 -12.68 -7.30 -8.83
N GLN A 113 -13.65 -6.80 -9.60
CA GLN A 113 -14.83 -7.57 -10.00
C GLN A 113 -14.50 -8.70 -10.97
N PHE A 114 -13.47 -8.56 -11.80
CA PHE A 114 -12.99 -9.65 -12.63
C PHE A 114 -12.47 -10.83 -11.79
N LEU A 115 -11.84 -10.55 -10.65
CA LEU A 115 -11.28 -11.57 -9.75
C LEU A 115 -12.34 -12.22 -8.85
N TYR A 116 -13.29 -11.45 -8.33
CA TYR A 116 -14.21 -11.89 -7.27
C TYR A 116 -15.71 -11.81 -7.62
N GLY A 117 -16.05 -11.33 -8.81
CA GLY A 117 -17.41 -11.06 -9.24
C GLY A 117 -17.92 -9.66 -8.87
N SER A 118 -19.03 -9.26 -9.51
CA SER A 118 -19.76 -8.05 -9.15
C SER A 118 -20.59 -8.25 -7.88
N LYS A 119 -20.82 -7.15 -7.15
CA LYS A 119 -21.79 -7.13 -6.05
C LYS A 119 -23.24 -7.12 -6.52
#